data_AF-A0A936HZD6-F1
#
_entry.id   AF-A0A936HZD6-F1
#
_cell.length_a   1.000
_cell.length_b   1.000
_cell.length_c   1.000
_cell.angle_alpha   90.00
_cell.angle_beta   90.00
_cell.angle_gamma   90.00
#
_symmetry.space_group_name_H-M   'P 1'
#
loop_
_entity.id
_entity.type
_entity.pdbx_description
1 polymer ?
#
loop_
_entity_poly.entity_id
_entity_poly.type
_entity_poly.pdbx_seq_one_letter_code
_entity_poly.pdbx_strand_id
1 'polypeptide(L)'
;MFCDPYLHAGQGHDYLPDFIVRLQQDKPSFVIVETKGHDDRVQEKQNAAERWISAVNQDGRFGHWRYLLLRNRAAIAEEIRTELRK
;
A
#
# COMPACT_ATOMS: atom_id res chain seq x y z
N MET A 1 -7.41 12.01 -5.88
CA MET A 1 -6.32 11.51 -6.74
C MET A 1 -5.17 11.15 -5.83
N PHE A 2 -4.77 9.88 -5.81
CA PHE A 2 -3.65 9.37 -5.02
C PHE A 2 -2.40 9.56 -5.89
N CYS A 3 -1.49 10.42 -5.46
CA CYS A 3 -0.20 10.66 -6.12
C CYS A 3 0.76 11.01 -4.99
N ASP A 4 1.55 10.02 -4.56
CA ASP A 4 2.80 10.31 -3.86
C ASP A 4 3.89 10.39 -4.92
N PRO A 5 4.45 11.58 -5.19
CA PRO A 5 5.53 11.72 -6.16
C PRO A 5 6.81 11.13 -5.56
N TYR A 6 7.26 10.00 -6.10
CA TYR A 6 8.58 9.48 -5.78
C TYR A 6 9.61 9.97 -6.80
N LEU A 7 10.79 10.38 -6.31
CA LEU A 7 11.92 10.76 -7.16
C LEU A 7 12.63 9.49 -7.65
N HIS A 8 12.55 9.21 -8.94
CA HIS A 8 13.38 8.20 -9.60
C HIS A 8 14.25 8.89 -10.66
N ALA A 9 15.58 8.82 -10.51
CA ALA A 9 16.54 9.37 -11.47
C ALA A 9 16.31 10.85 -11.85
N GLY A 10 15.76 11.67 -10.95
CA GLY A 10 15.46 13.09 -11.20
C GLY A 10 14.15 13.35 -11.96
N GLN A 11 13.36 12.32 -12.28
CA GLN A 11 11.99 12.45 -12.79
C GLN A 11 10.99 12.01 -11.71
N GLY A 12 9.91 12.78 -11.56
CA GLY A 12 8.80 12.41 -10.69
C GLY A 12 8.00 11.28 -11.33
N HIS A 13 7.85 10.17 -10.63
CA HIS A 13 6.96 9.10 -11.03
C HIS A 13 5.83 9.01 -10.00
N ASP A 14 4.60 8.94 -10.50
CA ASP A 14 3.43 8.70 -9.66
C ASP A 14 3.43 7.24 -9.18
N TYR A 15 3.36 7.04 -7.88
CA TYR A 15 3.07 5.73 -7.31
C TYR A 15 1.56 5.43 -7.45
N LEU A 16 1.23 4.49 -8.34
CA LEU A 16 -0.12 3.98 -8.53
C LEU A 16 -0.17 2.51 -8.06
N PRO A 17 -0.96 2.18 -7.03
CA PRO A 17 -1.01 0.82 -6.53
C PRO A 17 -1.84 -0.12 -7.43
N ASP A 18 -1.50 -1.41 -7.42
CA ASP A 18 -2.27 -2.44 -8.14
C ASP A 18 -3.72 -2.49 -7.65
N PHE A 19 -3.93 -2.54 -6.32
CA PHE A 19 -5.27 -2.53 -5.71
C PHE A 19 -5.31 -1.75 -4.41
N ILE A 20 -6.48 -1.17 -4.12
CA ILE A 20 -6.83 -0.63 -2.80
C ILE A 20 -8.05 -1.39 -2.29
N VAL A 21 -7.88 -2.06 -1.14
CA VAL A 21 -8.95 -2.79 -0.48
C VAL A 21 -9.49 -1.96 0.68
N ARG A 22 -10.78 -1.62 0.64
CA ARG A 22 -11.48 -1.03 1.79
C ARG A 22 -12.05 -2.14 2.67
N LEU A 23 -11.68 -2.12 3.95
CA LEU A 23 -12.22 -3.07 4.93
C LEU A 23 -13.54 -2.56 5.51
N GLN A 24 -14.47 -3.49 5.72
CA GLN A 24 -15.74 -3.21 6.39
C GLN A 24 -15.52 -3.33 7.90
N GLN A 25 -15.17 -2.22 8.54
CA GLN A 25 -14.93 -2.11 9.97
C GLN A 25 -15.58 -0.82 10.51
N ASP A 26 -15.71 -0.71 11.84
CA ASP A 26 -16.29 0.47 12.50
C ASP A 26 -15.51 1.76 12.18
N LYS A 27 -14.18 1.65 12.05
CA LYS A 27 -13.32 2.73 11.59
C LYS A 27 -12.92 2.51 10.13
N PRO A 28 -12.85 3.56 9.29
CA PRO A 28 -12.37 3.43 7.92
C PRO A 28 -10.95 2.86 7.90
N SER A 29 -10.78 1.71 7.26
CA SER A 29 -9.50 1.02 7.13
C SER A 29 -9.26 0.60 5.68
N PHE A 30 -8.03 0.79 5.21
CA PHE A 30 -7.63 0.54 3.83
C PHE A 30 -6.32 -0.26 3.79
N VAL A 31 -6.21 -1.13 2.80
CA VAL A 31 -4.99 -1.91 2.52
C VAL A 31 -4.60 -1.67 1.08
N ILE A 32 -3.39 -1.13 0.88
CA ILE A 32 -2.74 -1.13 -0.43
C ILE A 32 -2.21 -2.54 -0.68
N VAL A 33 -2.62 -3.16 -1.78
CA VAL A 33 -2.19 -4.50 -2.15
C VAL A 33 -1.39 -4.43 -3.44
N GLU A 34 -0.12 -4.77 -3.36
CA GLU A 34 0.79 -4.88 -4.50
C GLU A 34 0.96 -6.35 -4.86
N THR A 35 0.83 -6.69 -6.14
CA THR A 35 1.18 -8.03 -6.61
C THR A 35 2.65 -8.07 -6.98
N LYS A 36 3.31 -9.23 -6.81
CA LYS A 36 4.64 -9.41 -7.41
C LYS A 36 4.55 -9.29 -8.94
N GLY A 37 4.86 -8.12 -9.45
CA GLY A 37 5.45 -7.94 -10.77
C GLY A 37 6.91 -8.38 -10.74
N HIS A 38 7.42 -8.93 -11.84
CA HIS A 38 8.83 -9.23 -12.04
C HIS A 38 9.60 -7.91 -12.21
N ASP A 39 9.66 -7.10 -11.16
CA ASP A 39 10.16 -5.74 -11.18
C ASP A 39 11.25 -5.62 -10.11
N ASP A 40 12.46 -5.25 -10.52
CA ASP A 40 13.62 -5.10 -9.62
C ASP A 40 13.43 -3.93 -8.63
N ARG A 41 12.38 -3.12 -8.80
CA ARG A 41 12.09 -1.89 -8.03
C ARG A 41 11.08 -2.07 -6.90
N VAL A 42 10.74 -3.31 -6.53
CA VAL A 42 9.77 -3.61 -5.45
C VAL A 42 10.11 -2.88 -4.14
N GLN A 43 11.39 -2.79 -3.78
CA GLN A 43 11.80 -2.11 -2.54
C GLN A 43 11.57 -0.60 -2.58
N GLU A 44 11.84 0.05 -3.71
CA GLU A 44 11.65 1.51 -3.81
C GLU A 44 10.17 1.87 -3.75
N LYS A 45 9.31 1.09 -4.44
CA LYS A 45 7.85 1.22 -4.40
C LYS A 45 7.29 0.97 -3.00
N GLN A 46 7.79 -0.06 -2.32
CA GLN A 46 7.38 -0.37 -0.95
C GLN A 46 7.75 0.77 0.00
N ASN A 47 8.99 1.28 -0.08
CA ASN A 47 9.42 2.40 0.75
C ASN A 47 8.56 3.65 0.51
N ALA A 48 8.11 3.87 -0.73
CA ALA A 48 7.18 4.94 -1.06
C ALA A 48 5.83 4.81 -0.38
N ALA A 49 5.20 3.66 -0.60
CA ALA A 49 3.93 3.34 0.02
C ALA A 49 4.00 3.47 1.54
N GLU A 50 5.06 2.95 2.18
CA GLU A 50 5.25 3.02 3.63
C GLU A 50 5.40 4.46 4.15
N ARG A 51 6.14 5.33 3.46
CA ARG A 51 6.26 6.75 3.85
C ARG A 51 4.93 7.47 3.76
N TRP A 52 4.21 7.28 2.66
CA TRP A 52 2.90 7.87 2.47
C TRP A 52 1.90 7.38 3.53
N ILE A 53 1.86 6.07 3.78
CA ILE A 53 1.00 5.46 4.80
C ILE A 53 1.30 6.05 6.18
N SER A 54 2.59 6.21 6.52
CA SER A 54 2.99 6.81 7.79
C SER A 54 2.46 8.23 7.95
N ALA A 55 2.60 9.07 6.92
CA ALA A 55 2.11 10.44 6.93
C ALA A 55 0.58 10.50 7.08
N VAL A 56 -0.15 9.66 6.33
CA VAL A 56 -1.61 9.63 6.35
C VAL A 56 -2.17 9.08 7.66
N ASN A 57 -1.54 8.05 8.21
CA ASN A 57 -1.95 7.50 9.51
C ASN A 57 -1.67 8.49 10.66
N GLN A 58 -0.57 9.26 10.58
CA GLN A 58 -0.28 10.32 11.56
C GLN A 58 -1.29 11.47 11.48
N ASP A 59 -1.71 11.84 10.27
CA ASP A 59 -2.74 12.85 10.05
C ASP A 59 -4.11 12.41 10.62
N GLY A 60 -4.44 11.13 10.49
CA GLY A 60 -5.59 10.50 11.13
C GLY A 60 -6.96 10.84 10.52
N ARG A 61 -7.05 11.78 9.57
CA ARG A 61 -8.32 12.17 8.94
C ARG A 61 -8.81 11.20 7.86
N PHE A 62 -7.94 10.33 7.36
CA PHE A 62 -8.21 9.49 6.19
C PHE A 62 -8.39 7.99 6.53
N GLY A 63 -8.64 7.69 7.80
CA GLY A 63 -8.70 6.31 8.29
C GLY A 63 -7.31 5.69 8.46
N HIS A 64 -7.28 4.38 8.72
CA HIS A 64 -6.02 3.64 8.90
C HIS A 64 -5.63 2.90 7.63
N TRP A 65 -4.41 3.13 7.17
CA TRP A 65 -3.84 2.51 5.98
C TRP A 65 -2.77 1.48 6.35
N ARG A 66 -2.69 0.40 5.57
CA ARG A 66 -1.66 -0.64 5.64
C ARG A 66 -1.17 -1.01 4.25
N TYR A 67 0.01 -1.62 4.17
CA TYR A 67 0.60 -2.10 2.92
C TYR A 67 0.73 -3.63 2.96
N LEU A 68 0.39 -4.28 1.86
CA LEU A 68 0.53 -5.72 1.67
C LEU A 68 1.19 -6.02 0.32
N LEU A 69 2.37 -6.64 0.35
CA LEU A 69 2.95 -7.27 -0.83
C LEU A 69 2.42 -8.70 -0.96
N LEU A 70 1.49 -8.91 -1.90
CA LEU A 70 0.82 -10.17 -2.16
C LEU A 70 1.78 -11.17 -2.81
N ARG A 71 2.07 -12.25 -2.08
CA ARG A 71 2.99 -13.31 -2.54
C ARG A 71 2.25 -14.42 -3.30
N ASN A 72 1.05 -14.75 -2.86
CA ASN A 72 0.19 -15.76 -3.45
C ASN A 72 -1.17 -15.16 -3.80
N ARG A 73 -1.42 -14.99 -5.11
CA ARG A 73 -2.67 -14.40 -5.62
C ARG A 73 -3.92 -15.20 -5.22
N ALA A 74 -3.80 -16.52 -5.06
CA ALA A 74 -4.92 -17.37 -4.66
C ALA A 74 -5.29 -17.22 -3.17
N ALA A 75 -4.40 -16.64 -2.35
CA ALA A 75 -4.55 -16.52 -0.91
C ALA A 75 -4.75 -15.07 -0.42
N ILE A 76 -5.23 -14.17 -1.29
CA ILE A 76 -5.37 -12.73 -0.98
C ILE A 76 -6.13 -12.45 0.32
N ALA A 77 -7.23 -13.16 0.57
CA ALA A 77 -8.02 -12.97 1.79
C ALA A 77 -7.24 -13.35 3.06
N GLU A 78 -6.46 -14.43 3.01
CA GLU A 78 -5.66 -14.89 4.15
C GLU A 78 -4.42 -14.01 4.38
N GLU A 79 -3.78 -13.55 3.31
CA GLU A 79 -2.66 -12.60 3.43
C GLU A 79 -3.14 -11.25 4.01
N ILE A 80 -4.29 -10.73 3.58
CA ILE A 80 -4.90 -9.53 4.18
C ILE A 80 -5.21 -9.76 5.66
N ARG A 81 -5.84 -10.90 6.00
CA ARG A 81 -6.14 -11.23 7.41
C ARG A 81 -4.87 -11.35 8.26
N THR A 82 -3.78 -11.82 7.69
CA THR A 82 -2.49 -11.93 8.38
C THR A 82 -1.88 -10.57 8.62
N GLU A 83 -1.93 -9.69 7.61
CA GLU A 83 -1.45 -8.30 7.72
C GLU A 83 -2.21 -7.51 8.78
N LEU A 84 -3.51 -7.76 8.94
CA LEU A 84 -4.33 -7.09 9.95
C LEU A 84 -4.06 -7.53 11.40
N ARG A 85 -3.37 -8.65 11.61
CA ARG A 85 -3.01 -9.13 12.96
C ARG A 85 -1.67 -8.60 13.45
N LYS A 86 -0.89 -7.96 12.59
CA LYS A 86 0.32 -7.22 12.97
C LYS A 86 -0.05 -5.93 13.69
#